data_AF-W4PB14-F1
#
_entry.id   AF-W4PB14-F1
#
_cell.length_a   1.000
_cell.length_b   1.000
_cell.length_c   1.000
_cell.angle_alpha   90.00
_cell.angle_beta   90.00
_cell.angle_gamma   90.00
#
_symmetry.space_group_name_H-M   'P 1'
#
loop_
_entity.id
_entity.type
_entity.pdbx_description
1 polymer ?
#
loop_
_entity_poly.entity_id
_entity_poly.type
_entity_poly.pdbx_seq_one_letter_code
_entity_poly.pdbx_strand_id
1 'polypeptide(L)'
;MNLNHNHLTDIIMIDFTQFPSPCYIMEEELLRRNLSLIKSVADRAGVEIILAFKSFAMWRSFPIFREYVDHSTASSVYEASLAFEEFGSKAHTYSPAYTEEDFPDIMRCSSHITFNSPGQFRRFYPMIEPMATVSPAAFA
;
A
#
# COMPACT_ATOMS: atom_id res chain seq x y z
N MET A 1 -13.54 41.42 30.20
CA MET A 1 -12.71 41.54 28.98
C MET A 1 -12.91 40.27 28.18
N ASN A 2 -13.76 40.34 27.15
CA ASN A 2 -13.98 39.25 26.21
C ASN A 2 -12.73 39.11 25.34
N LEU A 3 -12.03 38.00 25.48
CA LEU A 3 -11.06 37.56 24.47
C LEU A 3 -11.80 36.60 23.54
N ASN A 4 -11.95 37.09 22.31
CA ASN A 4 -12.73 36.51 21.23
C ASN A 4 -12.36 35.06 20.96
N HIS A 5 -13.36 34.17 21.07
CA HIS A 5 -13.47 33.01 20.19
C HIS A 5 -13.40 33.50 18.74
N ASN A 6 -12.34 33.20 17.98
CA ASN A 6 -12.32 33.26 16.50
C ASN A 6 -10.96 32.77 15.94
N HIS A 7 -10.66 31.47 16.09
CA HIS A 7 -9.60 30.80 15.32
C HIS A 7 -10.09 29.54 14.58
N LEU A 8 -11.40 29.39 14.38
CA LEU A 8 -12.02 28.23 13.72
C LEU A 8 -12.74 28.57 12.40
N THR A 9 -12.53 29.77 11.85
CA THR A 9 -13.39 30.34 10.78
C THR A 9 -12.90 30.19 9.34
N ASP A 10 -11.91 29.33 9.05
CA ASP A 10 -11.55 28.99 7.67
C ASP A 10 -11.70 27.49 7.36
N ILE A 11 -12.56 26.78 8.09
CA ILE A 11 -13.03 25.47 7.61
C ILE A 11 -13.95 25.76 6.43
N ILE A 12 -13.45 25.50 5.22
CA ILE A 12 -14.29 25.39 4.03
C ILE A 12 -15.33 24.31 4.34
N MET A 13 -16.52 24.73 4.74
CA MET A 13 -17.61 23.80 5.03
C MET A 13 -18.05 23.21 3.70
N ILE A 14 -17.61 21.98 3.43
CA ILE A 14 -17.98 21.25 2.22
C ILE A 14 -19.50 21.09 2.22
N ASP A 15 -20.15 21.66 1.21
CA ASP A 15 -21.57 21.46 1.00
C ASP A 15 -21.81 20.08 0.35
N PHE A 16 -22.10 19.11 1.21
CA PHE A 16 -22.32 17.72 0.81
C PHE A 16 -23.54 17.52 -0.10
N THR A 17 -24.43 18.51 -0.24
CA THR A 17 -25.63 18.39 -1.09
C THR A 17 -25.31 18.42 -2.59
N GLN A 18 -24.10 18.85 -2.96
CA GLN A 18 -23.65 18.94 -4.35
C GLN A 18 -23.25 17.59 -4.95
N PHE A 19 -23.13 16.53 -4.13
CA PHE A 19 -22.71 15.20 -4.58
C PHE A 19 -23.90 14.24 -4.60
N PRO A 20 -24.15 13.52 -5.71
CA PRO A 20 -25.23 12.55 -5.78
C PRO A 20 -24.99 11.40 -4.79
N SER A 21 -26.00 11.09 -3.99
CA SER A 21 -25.95 9.99 -3.01
C SER A 21 -26.44 8.67 -3.60
N PRO A 22 -25.90 7.52 -3.15
CA PRO A 22 -24.82 7.38 -2.17
C PRO A 22 -23.43 7.59 -2.81
N CYS A 23 -22.54 8.31 -2.10
CA CYS A 23 -21.15 8.45 -2.49
C CYS A 23 -20.21 8.41 -1.28
N TYR A 24 -18.95 8.04 -1.52
CA TYR A 24 -17.87 8.18 -0.55
C TYR A 24 -17.08 9.45 -0.86
N ILE A 25 -16.91 10.31 0.14
CA ILE A 25 -16.12 11.54 0.02
C ILE A 25 -14.89 11.38 0.89
N MET A 26 -13.71 11.59 0.29
CA MET A 26 -12.43 11.50 0.96
C MET A 26 -11.80 12.89 1.01
N GLU A 27 -11.56 13.37 2.23
CA GLU A 27 -10.95 14.68 2.47
C GLU A 27 -9.43 14.56 2.47
N GLU A 28 -8.79 15.21 1.50
CA GLU A 28 -7.34 15.14 1.34
C GLU A 28 -6.57 15.67 2.57
N GLU A 29 -7.04 16.76 3.19
CA GLU A 29 -6.37 17.32 4.38
C GLU A 29 -6.34 16.32 5.55
N LEU A 30 -7.46 15.65 5.81
CA LEU A 30 -7.54 14.63 6.86
C LEU A 30 -6.70 13.40 6.51
N LEU A 31 -6.68 12.99 5.24
CA LEU A 31 -5.81 11.92 4.76
C LEU A 31 -4.32 12.26 4.98
N ARG A 32 -3.88 13.45 4.55
CA ARG A 32 -2.50 13.94 4.73
C ARG A 32 -2.11 14.04 6.19
N ARG A 33 -3.02 14.48 7.07
CA ARG A 33 -2.80 14.49 8.53
C ARG A 33 -2.51 13.08 9.06
N ASN A 34 -3.29 12.09 8.65
CA ASN A 34 -3.08 10.69 9.05
C ASN A 34 -1.75 10.15 8.53
N LEU A 35 -1.45 10.38 7.24
CA LEU A 35 -0.20 9.95 6.61
C LEU A 35 1.02 10.62 7.23
N SER A 36 0.93 11.90 7.60
CA SER A 36 2.00 12.61 8.30
C SER A 36 2.30 12.00 9.66
N LEU A 37 1.26 11.59 10.41
CA LEU A 37 1.45 10.89 11.68
C LEU A 37 2.10 9.51 11.48
N ILE A 38 1.63 8.74 10.50
CA ILE A 38 2.20 7.43 10.14
C ILE A 38 3.69 7.58 9.77
N LYS A 39 4.03 8.52 8.90
CA LYS A 39 5.41 8.82 8.50
C LYS A 39 6.28 9.22 9.69
N SER A 40 5.73 10.04 10.59
CA SER A 40 6.41 10.45 11.82
C SER A 40 6.74 9.27 12.74
N VAL A 41 5.87 8.26 12.81
CA VAL A 41 6.14 7.01 13.55
C VAL A 41 7.23 6.19 12.84
N ALA A 42 7.10 6.01 11.52
CA ALA A 42 8.09 5.29 10.70
C ALA A 42 9.50 5.87 10.89
N ASP A 43 9.63 7.20 10.80
CA ASP A 43 10.91 7.91 10.92
C ASP A 43 11.55 7.77 12.30
N ARG A 44 10.76 7.92 13.38
CA ARG A 44 11.28 7.78 14.74
C ARG A 44 11.67 6.34 15.07
N ALA A 45 10.97 5.37 14.51
CA ALA A 45 11.24 3.96 14.75
C ALA A 45 12.32 3.38 13.81
N GLY A 46 12.67 4.08 12.73
CA GLY A 46 13.60 3.58 11.71
C GLY A 46 13.03 2.38 10.96
N VAL A 47 11.70 2.36 10.75
CA VAL A 47 10.99 1.27 10.08
C VAL A 47 10.28 1.77 8.84
N GLU A 48 9.97 0.85 7.94
CA GLU A 48 9.06 1.11 6.83
C GLU A 48 7.61 0.73 7.22
N ILE A 49 6.66 1.58 6.87
CA ILE A 49 5.23 1.27 6.94
C ILE A 49 4.70 1.23 5.51
N ILE A 50 4.05 0.11 5.15
CA ILE A 50 3.52 -0.13 3.80
C ILE A 50 1.99 -0.07 3.77
N LEU A 51 1.41 0.33 2.63
CA LEU A 51 -0.04 0.43 2.45
C LEU A 51 -0.68 -0.94 2.19
N ALA A 52 -1.64 -1.35 3.00
CA ALA A 52 -2.39 -2.60 2.79
C ALA A 52 -3.67 -2.40 1.94
N PHE A 53 -3.66 -2.89 0.70
CA PHE A 53 -4.78 -2.69 -0.23
C PHE A 53 -6.10 -3.32 0.19
N LYS A 54 -6.04 -4.40 0.96
CA LYS A 54 -7.23 -5.01 1.57
C LYS A 54 -8.05 -4.03 2.42
N SER A 55 -7.42 -2.99 2.96
CA SER A 55 -8.09 -1.94 3.74
C SER A 55 -8.41 -0.69 2.92
N PHE A 56 -7.54 -0.32 1.97
CA PHE A 56 -7.67 0.92 1.22
C PHE A 56 -7.00 0.80 -0.16
N ALA A 57 -7.81 0.93 -1.21
CA ALA A 57 -7.37 0.80 -2.61
C ALA A 57 -8.00 1.87 -3.53
N MET A 58 -8.33 3.06 -2.99
CA MET A 58 -8.81 4.18 -3.81
C MET A 58 -7.66 4.78 -4.61
N TRP A 59 -7.30 4.13 -5.72
CA TRP A 59 -6.06 4.34 -6.46
C TRP A 59 -5.83 5.77 -6.96
N ARG A 60 -6.89 6.54 -7.20
CA ARG A 60 -6.80 7.97 -7.53
C ARG A 60 -6.11 8.81 -6.44
N SER A 61 -6.08 8.32 -5.20
CA SER A 61 -5.38 8.96 -4.08
C SER A 61 -3.92 8.51 -3.90
N PHE A 62 -3.47 7.48 -4.62
CA PHE A 62 -2.09 6.97 -4.50
C PHE A 62 -1.00 8.02 -4.77
N PRO A 63 -1.17 9.04 -5.64
CA PRO A 63 -0.23 10.15 -5.72
C PRO A 63 0.04 10.82 -4.37
N ILE A 64 -0.97 10.97 -3.50
CA ILE A 64 -0.82 11.52 -2.15
C ILE A 64 -0.08 10.51 -1.25
N PHE A 65 -0.45 9.23 -1.29
CA PHE A 65 0.21 8.20 -0.47
C PHE A 65 1.71 8.12 -0.74
N ARG A 66 2.13 8.22 -2.00
CA ARG A 66 3.54 8.17 -2.41
C ARG A 66 4.41 9.29 -1.82
N GLU A 67 3.81 10.36 -1.31
CA GLU A 67 4.56 11.39 -0.59
C GLU A 67 4.99 10.93 0.82
N TYR A 68 4.42 9.83 1.34
CA TYR A 68 4.61 9.35 2.71
C TYR A 68 4.97 7.87 2.82
N VAL A 69 4.63 7.05 1.83
CA VAL A 69 4.79 5.58 1.84
C VAL A 69 5.35 5.11 0.50
N ASP A 70 6.41 4.31 0.54
CA ASP A 70 7.13 3.87 -0.66
C ASP A 70 6.54 2.61 -1.30
N HIS A 71 5.99 1.69 -0.49
CA HIS A 71 5.51 0.39 -0.96
C HIS A 71 4.11 0.04 -0.44
N SER A 72 3.48 -0.93 -1.09
CA SER A 72 2.22 -1.53 -0.67
C SER A 72 2.36 -3.03 -0.42
N THR A 73 1.43 -3.58 0.35
CA THR A 73 1.23 -5.02 0.46
C THR A 73 -0.04 -5.46 -0.27
N ALA A 74 0.12 -6.55 -1.01
CA ALA A 74 -0.90 -7.18 -1.81
C ALA A 74 -1.22 -8.58 -1.28
N SER A 75 -2.48 -8.97 -1.42
CA SER A 75 -3.04 -10.25 -1.00
C SER A 75 -3.65 -11.08 -2.14
N SER A 76 -3.54 -10.58 -3.37
CA SER A 76 -3.95 -11.25 -4.61
C SER A 76 -3.12 -10.75 -5.81
N VAL A 77 -3.21 -11.43 -6.94
CA VAL A 77 -2.58 -10.98 -8.19
C VAL A 77 -3.08 -9.61 -8.64
N TYR A 78 -4.38 -9.32 -8.47
CA TYR A 78 -4.95 -8.02 -8.83
C TYR A 78 -4.43 -6.90 -7.94
N GLU A 79 -4.27 -7.15 -6.65
CA GLU A 79 -3.65 -6.17 -5.74
C GLU A 79 -2.16 -5.96 -6.06
N ALA A 80 -1.44 -7.02 -6.47
CA ALA A 80 -0.04 -6.89 -6.88
C ALA A 80 0.07 -6.06 -8.18
N SER A 81 -0.78 -6.32 -9.17
CA SER A 81 -0.84 -5.50 -10.39
C SER A 81 -1.24 -4.06 -10.09
N LEU A 82 -2.20 -3.84 -9.19
CA LEU A 82 -2.58 -2.49 -8.75
C LEU A 82 -1.39 -1.73 -8.13
N ALA A 83 -0.54 -2.42 -7.36
CA ALA A 83 0.68 -1.81 -6.83
C ALA A 83 1.62 -1.37 -7.95
N PHE A 84 1.83 -2.28 -8.90
CA PHE A 84 2.77 -2.08 -10.00
C PHE A 84 2.31 -0.97 -10.96
N GLU A 85 1.04 -0.98 -11.33
CA GLU A 85 0.47 -0.12 -12.37
C GLU A 85 0.06 1.25 -11.82
N GLU A 86 -0.66 1.31 -10.69
CA GLU A 86 -1.26 2.54 -10.18
C GLU A 86 -0.48 3.15 -9.01
N PHE A 87 0.03 2.31 -8.10
CA PHE A 87 0.87 2.80 -7.00
C PHE A 87 2.30 3.10 -7.49
N GLY A 88 2.75 2.46 -8.57
CA GLY A 88 4.09 2.67 -9.15
C GLY A 88 5.23 2.05 -8.34
N SER A 89 4.94 1.02 -7.54
CA SER A 89 5.95 0.26 -6.77
C SER A 89 5.70 -1.24 -6.92
N LYS A 90 6.73 -2.06 -6.73
CA LYS A 90 6.52 -3.50 -6.58
C LYS A 90 5.98 -3.83 -5.19
N ALA A 91 4.99 -4.71 -5.11
CA ALA A 91 4.31 -5.06 -3.87
C ALA A 91 5.11 -6.01 -2.96
N HIS A 92 4.78 -5.99 -1.67
CA HIS A 92 5.02 -7.08 -0.74
C HIS A 92 3.81 -8.01 -0.76
N THR A 93 3.91 -9.13 -1.46
CA THR A 93 2.75 -9.98 -1.72
C THR A 93 2.71 -11.19 -0.79
N TYR A 94 1.57 -11.39 -0.14
CA TYR A 94 1.26 -12.57 0.67
C TYR A 94 -0.04 -13.20 0.16
N SER A 95 -0.08 -14.51 -0.06
CA SER A 95 -1.34 -15.22 -0.30
C SER A 95 -1.45 -16.46 0.59
N PRO A 96 -2.64 -16.77 1.14
CA PRO A 96 -2.88 -18.05 1.78
C PRO A 96 -2.58 -19.24 0.85
N ALA A 97 -2.81 -19.06 -0.46
CA ALA A 97 -2.54 -20.04 -1.50
C ALA A 97 -2.24 -19.35 -2.84
N TYR A 98 -1.05 -19.57 -3.37
CA TYR A 98 -0.70 -19.19 -4.74
C TYR A 98 -1.15 -20.27 -5.73
N THR A 99 -1.47 -19.83 -6.95
CA THR A 99 -1.81 -20.70 -8.10
C THR A 99 -0.68 -20.65 -9.12
N GLU A 100 -0.49 -21.70 -9.92
CA GLU A 100 0.54 -21.70 -10.97
C GLU A 100 0.23 -20.71 -12.11
N GLU A 101 -1.06 -20.42 -12.32
CA GLU A 101 -1.54 -19.45 -13.31
C GLU A 101 -1.15 -18.01 -12.91
N ASP A 102 -1.39 -17.62 -11.65
CA ASP A 102 -1.19 -16.25 -11.21
C ASP A 102 0.25 -15.96 -10.78
N PHE A 103 1.02 -16.99 -10.39
CA PHE A 103 2.34 -16.80 -9.79
C PHE A 103 3.34 -16.02 -10.67
N PRO A 104 3.39 -16.22 -12.00
CA PRO A 104 4.24 -15.42 -12.88
C PRO A 104 3.98 -13.91 -12.79
N ASP A 105 2.71 -13.48 -12.76
CA ASP A 105 2.36 -12.07 -12.62
C ASP A 105 2.65 -11.55 -11.21
N ILE A 106 2.42 -12.38 -10.19
CA ILE A 106 2.82 -12.07 -8.82
C ILE A 106 4.34 -11.82 -8.75
N MET A 107 5.16 -12.66 -9.37
CA MET A 107 6.63 -12.45 -9.41
C MET A 107 7.01 -11.17 -10.14
N ARG A 108 6.35 -10.85 -11.26
CA ARG A 108 6.59 -9.62 -12.02
C ARG A 108 6.30 -8.37 -11.18
N CYS A 109 5.17 -8.38 -10.47
CA CYS A 109 4.64 -7.24 -9.73
C CYS A 109 5.14 -7.13 -8.28
N SER A 110 5.88 -8.12 -7.75
CA SER A 110 6.30 -8.15 -6.34
C SER A 110 7.81 -8.05 -6.16
N SER A 111 8.23 -7.32 -5.13
CA SER A 111 9.62 -7.27 -4.66
C SER A 111 9.87 -8.32 -3.58
N HIS A 112 8.83 -8.61 -2.78
CA HIS A 112 8.85 -9.60 -1.72
C HIS A 112 7.63 -10.51 -1.85
N ILE A 113 7.82 -11.82 -1.68
CA ILE A 113 6.76 -12.83 -1.68
C ILE A 113 6.83 -13.61 -0.37
N THR A 114 5.75 -13.60 0.40
CA THR A 114 5.65 -14.33 1.67
C THR A 114 4.74 -15.54 1.51
N PHE A 115 5.29 -16.74 1.73
CA PHE A 115 4.51 -17.97 1.65
C PHE A 115 3.86 -18.32 2.98
N ASN A 116 2.58 -18.66 2.94
CA ASN A 116 1.83 -19.12 4.11
C ASN A 116 2.29 -20.49 4.65
N SER A 117 2.98 -21.30 3.84
CA SER A 117 3.46 -22.62 4.28
C SER A 117 4.75 -23.06 3.58
N PRO A 118 5.54 -23.96 4.21
CA PRO A 118 6.72 -24.56 3.57
C PRO A 118 6.38 -25.36 2.30
N GLY A 119 5.17 -25.90 2.19
CA GLY A 119 4.71 -26.61 0.99
C GLY A 119 4.53 -25.68 -0.21
N GLN A 120 3.93 -24.51 0.01
CA GLN A 120 3.83 -23.45 -1.00
C GLN A 120 5.22 -22.94 -1.39
N PHE A 121 6.08 -22.66 -0.41
CA PHE A 121 7.47 -22.27 -0.69
C PHE A 121 8.19 -23.28 -1.59
N ARG A 122 8.22 -24.56 -1.22
CA ARG A 122 8.89 -25.60 -2.02
C ARG A 122 8.33 -25.75 -3.43
N ARG A 123 7.02 -25.55 -3.62
CA ARG A 123 6.37 -25.64 -4.93
C ARG A 123 6.78 -24.49 -5.86
N PHE A 124 6.84 -23.26 -5.34
CA PHE A 124 6.97 -22.06 -6.16
C PHE A 124 8.37 -21.46 -6.18
N TYR A 125 9.21 -21.75 -5.17
CA TYR A 125 10.59 -21.27 -5.10
C TYR A 125 11.43 -21.59 -6.36
N PRO A 126 11.33 -22.80 -6.98
CA PRO A 126 12.05 -23.09 -8.22
C PRO A 126 11.69 -22.19 -9.41
N MET A 127 10.52 -21.52 -9.37
CA MET A 127 10.11 -20.57 -10.42
C MET A 127 10.76 -19.18 -10.24
N ILE A 128 11.29 -18.88 -9.04
CA ILE A 128 11.89 -17.60 -8.69
C ILE A 128 13.38 -17.56 -9.09
N GLU A 129 14.11 -18.67 -8.90
CA GLU A 129 15.55 -18.77 -9.19
C GLU A 129 15.96 -18.38 -10.62
N PRO A 130 15.20 -18.70 -11.69
CA PRO A 130 15.55 -18.29 -13.05
C PRO A 130 15.54 -16.77 -13.27
N MET A 131 14.85 -16.00 -12.40
CA MET A 131 14.71 -14.54 -12.51
C MET A 131 15.56 -13.76 -11.50
N ALA A 132 16.06 -14.40 -10.45
CA ALA A 132 16.92 -13.77 -9.48
C ALA A 132 18.38 -13.80 -9.99
N THR A 133 18.97 -12.64 -10.29
CA THR A 133 20.44 -12.50 -10.22
C THR A 133 20.87 -12.74 -8.77
N VAL A 134 21.12 -13.99 -8.42
CA VAL A 134 21.52 -14.38 -7.06
C VAL A 134 22.94 -13.86 -6.79
N SER A 135 23.08 -12.95 -5.83
CA SER A 135 24.34 -12.79 -5.09
C SER A 135 24.47 -13.98 -4.12
N PRO A 136 25.53 -14.80 -4.20
CA PRO A 136 25.62 -16.09 -3.48
C PRO A 136 25.70 -16.02 -1.94
N ALA A 137 25.55 -14.86 -1.30
CA ALA A 137 25.97 -14.66 0.09
C ALA A 137 24.90 -14.92 1.17
N ALA A 138 23.67 -15.36 0.83
CA ALA A 138 22.57 -15.42 1.81
C ALA A 138 22.38 -16.78 2.52
N PHE A 139 23.21 -17.78 2.23
CA PHE A 139 23.16 -19.08 2.92
C PHE A 139 24.57 -19.53 3.32
N ALA A 140 25.14 -18.84 4.30
CA ALA A 140 26.26 -19.30 5.12
C ALA A 140 25.89 -19.12 6.59
#